data_AF-A0A519UYG1-F1
#
_entry.id   AF-A0A519UYG1-F1
#
_cell.length_a   1.000
_cell.length_b   1.000
_cell.length_c   1.000
_cell.angle_alpha   90.00
_cell.angle_beta   90.00
_cell.angle_gamma   90.00
#
_symmetry.space_group_name_H-M   'P 1'
#
loop_
_entity.id
_entity.type
_entity.pdbx_description
1 polymer ?
#
loop_
_entity_poly.entity_id
_entity_poly.type
_entity_poly.pdbx_seq_one_letter_code
_entity_poly.pdbx_strand_id
1 'polypeptide(L)'
;MRIFNLYPQLRRLDPTAPAKAIAWLAASPADVLCLQEYYQEPPGTHSADGTLFQVGERLGPASGRQVFVSKTLTNSIGAEFGLAIFSRLPIVGRGEISFGRLTQNHAMWVD
;
A
#
# COMPACT_ATOMS: atom_id res chain seq x y z
N MET A 1 5.34 6.73 11.80
CA MET A 1 3.89 7.01 11.71
C MET A 1 3.30 5.89 10.85
N ARG A 2 2.40 5.05 11.37
CA ARG A 2 1.77 3.97 10.58
C ARG A 2 0.58 4.55 9.84
N ILE A 3 0.59 4.55 8.51
CA ILE A 3 -0.54 5.11 7.72
C ILE A 3 -1.79 4.22 7.87
N PHE A 4 -1.61 2.90 8.02
CA PHE A 4 -2.70 1.96 8.23
C PHE A 4 -2.47 1.13 9.49
N ASN A 5 -3.28 1.33 10.54
CA ASN A 5 -3.34 0.40 11.66
C ASN A 5 -4.16 -0.82 11.26
N LEU A 6 -3.47 -1.90 10.91
CA LEU A 6 -4.07 -3.14 10.40
C LEU A 6 -4.81 -3.94 11.47
N TYR A 7 -4.46 -3.76 12.75
CA TYR A 7 -5.06 -4.52 13.84
C TYR A 7 -6.39 -3.89 14.30
N PRO A 8 -7.53 -4.61 14.23
CA PRO A 8 -8.83 -4.09 14.68
C PRO A 8 -8.81 -3.60 16.14
N GLN A 9 -8.00 -4.23 16.98
CA GLN A 9 -7.83 -3.86 18.38
C GLN A 9 -7.21 -2.46 18.56
N LEU A 10 -6.33 -2.06 17.65
CA LEU A 10 -5.72 -0.72 17.62
C LEU A 10 -6.63 0.31 16.92
N ARG A 11 -7.69 -0.15 16.24
CA ARG A 11 -8.71 0.68 15.59
C ARG A 11 -9.93 0.98 16.48
N ARG A 12 -9.95 0.51 17.74
CA ARG A 12 -11.11 0.65 18.63
C ARG A 12 -11.61 2.10 18.80
N LEU A 13 -10.72 3.08 18.72
CA LEU A 13 -11.07 4.50 18.85
C LEU A 13 -11.71 5.08 17.58
N ASP A 14 -11.31 4.60 16.39
CA ASP A 14 -11.98 4.91 15.12
C ASP A 14 -11.84 3.73 14.14
N PRO A 15 -12.82 2.81 14.12
CA PRO A 15 -12.82 1.66 13.20
C PRO A 15 -12.81 2.05 11.72
N THR A 16 -13.28 3.27 11.41
CA THR A 16 -13.39 3.79 10.04
C THR A 16 -12.13 4.49 9.55
N ALA A 17 -11.13 4.69 10.42
CA ALA A 17 -9.89 5.40 10.09
C ALA A 17 -9.18 4.86 8.84
N PRO A 18 -9.02 3.54 8.61
CA PRO A 18 -8.38 3.05 7.39
C PRO A 18 -9.19 3.38 6.13
N ALA A 19 -10.52 3.26 6.19
CA ALA A 19 -11.39 3.60 5.06
C ALA A 19 -11.31 5.10 4.71
N LYS A 20 -11.32 5.98 5.72
CA LYS A 20 -11.12 7.42 5.52
C LYS A 20 -9.74 7.72 4.94
N ALA A 21 -8.68 7.09 5.44
CA ALA A 21 -7.32 7.30 4.95
C ALA A 21 -7.15 6.83 3.48
N ILE A 22 -7.66 5.65 3.14
CA ILE A 22 -7.64 5.14 1.75
C ILE A 22 -8.45 6.06 0.83
N ALA A 23 -9.66 6.48 1.25
CA ALA A 23 -10.48 7.38 0.45
C ALA A 23 -9.80 8.75 0.26
N TRP A 24 -9.18 9.28 1.30
CA TRP A 24 -8.43 10.54 1.24
C TRP A 24 -7.21 10.45 0.31
N LEU A 25 -6.44 9.37 0.38
CA LEU A 25 -5.32 9.12 -0.54
C LEU A 25 -5.80 8.95 -1.99
N ALA A 26 -6.89 8.21 -2.22
CA ALA A 26 -7.46 8.00 -3.54
C ALA A 26 -7.89 9.35 -4.17
N ALA A 27 -8.57 10.19 -3.38
CA ALA A 27 -9.04 11.51 -3.80
C ALA A 27 -7.95 12.61 -3.82
N SER A 28 -6.75 12.33 -3.30
CA SER A 28 -5.65 13.31 -3.24
C SER A 28 -5.32 13.88 -4.62
N PRO A 29 -5.07 15.19 -4.76
CA PRO A 29 -4.61 15.77 -6.02
C PRO A 29 -3.14 15.46 -6.32
N ALA A 30 -2.40 14.80 -5.42
CA ALA A 30 -1.01 14.42 -5.67
C ALA A 30 -0.88 13.45 -6.84
N ASP A 31 0.04 13.77 -7.77
CA ASP A 31 0.33 12.93 -8.92
C ASP A 31 1.13 11.69 -8.54
N VAL A 32 1.99 11.80 -7.52
CA VAL A 32 2.80 10.70 -6.99
C VAL A 32 2.50 10.52 -5.50
N LEU A 33 2.22 9.27 -5.10
CA LEU A 33 2.07 8.86 -3.70
C LEU A 33 3.15 7.82 -3.36
N CYS A 34 3.94 8.07 -2.32
CA CYS A 34 4.93 7.12 -1.81
C CYS A 34 4.49 6.62 -0.45
N LEU A 35 4.20 5.32 -0.34
CA LEU A 35 3.75 4.70 0.91
C LEU A 35 4.86 3.82 1.49
N GLN A 36 5.24 4.13 2.73
CA GLN A 36 5.99 3.22 3.60
C GLN A 36 5.00 2.35 4.38
N GLU A 37 5.43 1.13 4.74
CA GLU A 37 4.57 0.15 5.42
C GLU A 37 3.29 -0.13 4.63
N TYR A 38 3.40 -0.21 3.30
CA TYR A 38 2.33 -0.63 2.42
C TYR A 38 1.79 -2.00 2.86
N TYR A 39 0.47 -2.17 2.80
CA TYR A 39 -0.20 -3.42 3.08
C TYR A 39 -1.27 -3.68 2.04
N GLN A 40 -1.33 -4.90 1.51
CA GLN A 40 -2.48 -5.35 0.75
C GLN A 40 -2.93 -6.77 1.11
N GLU A 41 -4.24 -6.98 1.11
CA GLU A 41 -4.85 -8.31 1.14
C GLU A 41 -5.01 -8.86 -0.29
N PRO A 42 -4.84 -10.18 -0.49
CA PRO A 42 -5.05 -10.77 -1.80
C PRO A 42 -6.54 -10.71 -2.21
N PRO A 43 -6.84 -10.73 -3.53
CA PRO A 43 -8.20 -10.90 -4.01
C PRO A 43 -8.85 -12.16 -3.42
N GLY A 44 -10.14 -12.09 -3.10
CA GLY A 44 -10.87 -13.23 -2.52
C GLY A 44 -10.61 -13.48 -1.03
N THR A 45 -9.87 -12.60 -0.35
CA THR A 45 -9.72 -12.69 1.12
C THR A 45 -11.08 -12.58 1.81
N HIS A 46 -11.33 -13.47 2.78
CA HIS A 46 -12.54 -13.47 3.62
C HIS A 46 -12.36 -12.62 4.89
N SER A 47 -11.66 -11.49 4.81
CA SER A 47 -11.46 -10.61 5.97
C SER A 47 -12.78 -9.89 6.29
N ALA A 48 -12.97 -9.53 7.57
CA ALA A 48 -14.12 -8.72 7.98
C ALA A 48 -14.09 -7.31 7.34
N ASP A 49 -12.92 -6.88 6.88
CA ASP A 49 -12.71 -5.61 6.20
C ASP A 49 -13.01 -5.71 4.67
N GLY A 50 -13.41 -6.89 4.17
CA GLY A 50 -13.82 -7.11 2.79
C GLY A 50 -12.71 -6.76 1.80
N THR A 51 -13.00 -5.88 0.84
CA THR A 51 -12.02 -5.43 -0.15
C THR A 51 -11.29 -4.15 0.27
N LEU A 52 -11.44 -3.69 1.51
CA LEU A 52 -10.86 -2.43 1.99
C LEU A 52 -9.35 -2.40 1.79
N PHE A 53 -8.65 -3.48 2.12
CA PHE A 53 -7.20 -3.58 2.02
C PHE A 53 -6.70 -4.08 0.67
N GLN A 54 -7.52 -4.03 -0.39
CA GLN A 54 -7.03 -4.13 -1.77
C GLN A 54 -6.44 -2.77 -2.20
N VAL A 55 -5.45 -2.29 -1.44
CA VAL A 55 -4.90 -0.93 -1.54
C VAL A 55 -4.29 -0.67 -2.91
N GLY A 56 -3.60 -1.67 -3.49
CA GLY A 56 -2.99 -1.57 -4.81
C GLY A 56 -3.99 -1.23 -5.91
N GLU A 57 -5.18 -1.83 -5.87
CA GLU A 57 -6.25 -1.53 -6.82
C GLU A 57 -6.88 -0.15 -6.52
N ARG A 58 -7.22 0.09 -5.25
CA ARG A 58 -7.93 1.31 -4.81
C ARG A 58 -7.14 2.59 -5.01
N LEU A 59 -5.84 2.57 -4.76
CA LEU A 59 -4.94 3.71 -4.95
C LEU A 59 -4.20 3.68 -6.29
N GLY A 60 -4.30 2.58 -7.03
CA GLY A 60 -3.77 2.43 -8.37
C GLY A 60 -4.86 2.66 -9.42
N PRO A 61 -5.19 1.65 -10.26
CA PRO A 61 -6.08 1.81 -11.40
C PRO A 61 -7.44 2.45 -11.08
N ALA A 62 -8.06 2.08 -9.96
CA ALA A 62 -9.35 2.63 -9.56
C ALA A 62 -9.31 4.14 -9.23
N SER A 63 -8.12 4.70 -9.00
CA SER A 63 -7.90 6.14 -8.78
C SER A 63 -7.17 6.84 -9.94
N GLY A 64 -7.02 6.16 -11.08
CA GLY A 64 -6.32 6.70 -12.25
C GLY A 64 -4.81 6.77 -12.08
N ARG A 65 -4.22 5.86 -11.28
CA ARG A 65 -2.77 5.78 -11.06
C ARG A 65 -2.21 4.42 -11.48
N GLN A 66 -0.99 4.40 -11.98
CA GLN A 66 -0.16 3.21 -12.06
C GLN A 66 0.44 2.92 -10.68
N VAL A 67 0.84 1.67 -10.44
CA VAL A 67 1.42 1.24 -9.17
C VAL A 67 2.70 0.44 -9.40
N PHE A 68 3.73 0.71 -8.61
CA PHE A 68 4.87 -0.15 -8.41
C PHE A 68 4.95 -0.51 -6.93
N VAL A 69 5.03 -1.82 -6.64
CA VAL A 69 5.11 -2.34 -5.27
C VAL A 69 6.43 -3.07 -5.12
N SER A 70 7.19 -2.68 -4.10
CA SER A 70 8.32 -3.47 -3.62
C SER A 70 7.89 -4.28 -2.39
N LYS A 71 7.96 -5.60 -2.51
CA LYS A 71 7.43 -6.53 -1.50
C LYS A 71 8.54 -6.94 -0.55
N THR A 72 8.28 -6.77 0.73
CA THR A 72 9.21 -7.09 1.82
C THR A 72 8.83 -8.35 2.57
N LEU A 73 7.53 -8.62 2.71
CA LEU A 73 6.99 -9.78 3.42
C LEU A 73 5.64 -10.16 2.82
N THR A 74 5.41 -11.46 2.67
CA THR A 74 4.07 -12.02 2.45
C THR A 74 3.75 -12.91 3.64
N ASN A 75 2.59 -12.69 4.27
CA ASN A 75 2.18 -13.49 5.42
C ASN A 75 1.43 -14.77 4.98
N SER A 76 1.00 -15.58 5.96
CA SER A 76 0.33 -16.87 5.71
C SER A 76 -1.03 -16.76 5.01
N ILE A 77 -1.70 -15.60 5.07
CA ILE A 77 -2.97 -15.36 4.36
C ILE A 77 -2.74 -14.77 2.97
N GLY A 78 -1.48 -14.67 2.52
CA GLY A 78 -1.11 -14.08 1.24
C GLY A 78 -1.12 -12.56 1.21
N ALA A 79 -1.25 -11.90 2.36
CA ALA A 79 -1.19 -10.44 2.45
C ALA A 79 0.25 -9.95 2.37
N GLU A 80 0.47 -8.89 1.61
CA GLU A 80 1.79 -8.39 1.25
C GLU A 80 2.09 -7.09 1.97
N PHE A 81 3.33 -6.95 2.42
CA PHE A 81 3.86 -5.78 3.11
C PHE A 81 5.07 -5.24 2.37
N GLY A 82 5.27 -3.93 2.35
CA GLY A 82 6.49 -3.33 1.82
C GLY A 82 6.39 -1.85 1.52
N LEU A 83 6.82 -1.46 0.33
CA LEU A 83 6.76 -0.09 -0.17
C LEU A 83 5.89 -0.04 -1.44
N ALA A 84 5.22 1.09 -1.67
CA ALA A 84 4.49 1.31 -2.91
C ALA A 84 4.65 2.74 -3.41
N ILE A 85 4.83 2.90 -4.72
CA ILE A 85 4.72 4.17 -5.43
C ILE A 85 3.52 4.10 -6.36
N PHE A 86 2.62 5.07 -6.24
CA PHE A 86 1.49 5.28 -7.16
C PHE A 86 1.73 6.53 -7.97
N SER A 87 1.49 6.50 -9.28
CA SER A 87 1.75 7.62 -10.19
C SER A 87 0.62 7.82 -11.19
N ARG A 88 0.14 9.05 -11.39
CA ARG A 88 -0.74 9.39 -12.53
C ARG A 88 0.01 9.43 -13.86
N LEU A 89 1.34 9.59 -13.80
CA LEU A 89 2.21 9.60 -14.95
C LEU A 89 2.63 8.16 -15.30
N PRO A 90 2.96 7.88 -16.57
CA PRO A 90 3.52 6.59 -16.96
C PRO A 90 4.78 6.25 -16.16
N ILE A 91 4.84 5.04 -15.59
CA ILE A 91 6.07 4.49 -15.01
C ILE A 91 6.82 3.78 -16.13
N VAL A 92 7.87 4.40 -16.65
CA VAL A 92 8.74 3.91 -17.72
C VAL A 92 9.92 3.13 -17.14
N GLY A 93 10.55 3.66 -16.09
CA GLY A 93 11.63 3.05 -15.34
C GLY A 93 11.22 2.74 -13.91
N ARG A 94 11.76 1.66 -13.32
CA ARG A 94 11.56 1.34 -11.91
C ARG A 94 12.63 0.41 -11.37
N GLY A 95 12.87 0.48 -10.06
CA GLY A 95 13.81 -0.43 -9.41
C GLY A 95 13.81 -0.35 -7.90
N GLU A 96 14.52 -1.30 -7.29
CA GLU A 96 14.71 -1.43 -5.85
C GLU A 96 16.20 -1.33 -5.51
N ILE A 97 16.50 -0.75 -4.35
CA ILE A 97 17.85 -0.56 -3.83
C ILE A 97 17.93 -1.28 -2.48
N SER A 98 18.64 -2.40 -2.43
CA SER A 98 18.84 -3.21 -1.23
C SER A 98 20.01 -2.71 -0.39
N PHE A 99 19.86 -2.65 0.94
CA PHE A 99 20.89 -2.13 1.86
C PHE A 99 21.75 -3.20 2.56
N GLY A 100 21.78 -4.43 2.04
CA GLY A 100 22.80 -5.46 2.35
C GLY A 100 22.79 -6.11 3.74
N ARG A 101 22.25 -5.49 4.80
CA ARG A 101 22.29 -6.02 6.18
C ARG A 101 20.95 -6.31 6.84
N LEU A 102 19.86 -5.68 6.39
CA LEU A 102 18.49 -5.98 6.82
C LEU A 102 17.63 -6.09 5.56
N THR A 103 17.08 -7.28 5.29
CA THR A 103 16.32 -7.54 4.05
C THR A 103 15.06 -6.71 3.91
N GLN A 104 14.58 -6.14 5.02
CA GLN A 104 13.36 -5.34 5.03
C GLN A 104 13.58 -3.84 4.79
N ASN A 105 14.80 -3.34 5.01
CA ASN A 105 15.16 -1.96 4.71
C ASN A 105 15.70 -1.88 3.29
N HIS A 106 14.94 -1.23 2.42
CA HIS A 106 15.30 -0.98 1.04
C HIS A 106 14.69 0.36 0.60
N ALA A 107 15.15 0.88 -0.53
CA ALA A 107 14.50 1.99 -1.22
C ALA A 107 13.96 1.53 -2.56
N MET A 108 13.03 2.29 -3.13
CA MET A 108 12.50 2.04 -4.46
C MET A 108 12.35 3.37 -5.22
N TRP A 109 12.39 3.31 -6.55
CA TRP A 109 12.23 4.47 -7.42
C TRP A 109 11.37 4.14 -8.64
N VAL A 110 10.81 5.20 -9.23
CA VAL A 110 10.12 5.18 -10.53
C VAL A 110 10.56 6.40 -11.34
N ASP A 111 10.58 6.25 -12.67
CA ASP A 111 10.80 7.29 -13.69
C ASP A 111 9.68 7.20 -14.73
#